data_AF-A0A146G5Q4-F1
#
_entry.id   AF-A0A146G5Q4-F1
#
_cell.length_a   1.000
_cell.length_b   1.000
_cell.length_c   1.000
_cell.angle_alpha   90.00
_cell.angle_beta   90.00
_cell.angle_gamma   90.00
#
_symmetry.space_group_name_H-M   'P 1'
#
loop_
_entity.id
_entity.type
_entity.pdbx_description
1 polymer ?
#
loop_
_entity_poly.entity_id
_entity_poly.type
_entity_poly.pdbx_seq_one_letter_code
_entity_poly.pdbx_strand_id
1 'polypeptide(L)'
;MPRAKFSLANLSRRERQIMEIIYSRGRASAQEVLESLESPPSYSAVRAALSLLEKKGLLTHSRAGAKYLFEPVVSPEKAKVSVLKRVLEAFFDNSASSVVATLVGSRELAVSDKELARLEKLITDARKERSK
;
A
#
# COMPACT_ATOMS: atom_id res chain seq x y z
N MET A 1 -20.48 -8.71 -9.65
CA MET A 1 -20.12 -7.32 -9.26
C MET A 1 -18.73 -7.02 -9.80
N PRO A 2 -18.52 -5.99 -10.63
CA PRO A 2 -17.22 -5.70 -11.21
C PRO A 2 -16.28 -5.18 -10.12
N ARG A 3 -15.15 -5.84 -9.90
CA ARG A 3 -14.09 -5.37 -8.97
C ARG A 3 -13.54 -4.05 -9.52
N ALA A 4 -13.79 -2.96 -8.81
CA ALA A 4 -13.37 -1.64 -9.24
C ALA A 4 -11.82 -1.53 -9.30
N LYS A 5 -11.31 -1.11 -10.46
CA LYS A 5 -9.89 -0.89 -10.75
C LYS A 5 -9.41 0.42 -10.10
N PHE A 6 -9.27 0.50 -8.78
CA PHE A 6 -8.71 1.69 -8.13
C PHE A 6 -7.26 1.48 -7.68
N SER A 7 -6.39 2.39 -8.11
CA SER A 7 -4.98 2.47 -7.74
C SER A 7 -4.80 3.52 -6.64
N LEU A 8 -3.91 3.27 -5.68
CA LEU A 8 -3.50 4.27 -4.67
C LEU A 8 -2.96 5.56 -5.31
N ALA A 9 -2.54 5.51 -6.57
CA ALA A 9 -2.08 6.65 -7.35
C ALA A 9 -3.16 7.73 -7.57
N ASN A 10 -4.45 7.38 -7.57
CA ASN A 10 -5.56 8.30 -7.83
C ASN A 10 -6.21 8.86 -6.57
N LEU A 11 -5.56 8.71 -5.41
CA LEU A 11 -6.04 9.28 -4.15
C LEU A 11 -5.65 10.74 -4.02
N SER A 12 -6.57 11.56 -3.51
CA SER A 12 -6.23 12.91 -3.05
C SER A 12 -5.19 12.84 -1.93
N ARG A 13 -4.49 13.96 -1.67
CA ARG A 13 -3.51 14.03 -0.59
C ARG A 13 -4.08 13.55 0.75
N ARG A 14 -5.30 13.98 1.09
CA ARG A 14 -5.96 13.62 2.36
C ARG A 14 -6.34 12.14 2.41
N GLU A 15 -6.87 11.60 1.31
CA GLU A 15 -7.21 10.18 1.21
C GLU A 15 -5.96 9.29 1.37
N ARG A 16 -4.84 9.71 0.79
CA ARG A 16 -3.56 9.00 0.91
C ARG A 16 -3.07 8.98 2.36
N GLN A 17 -3.09 10.12 3.05
CA GLN A 17 -2.72 10.20 4.46
C GLN A 17 -3.59 9.29 5.35
N ILE A 18 -4.91 9.26 5.11
CA ILE A 18 -5.82 8.37 5.84
C ILE A 18 -5.50 6.89 5.58
N MET A 19 -5.26 6.52 4.32
CA MET A 19 -4.87 5.15 3.97
C MET A 19 -3.53 4.76 4.61
N GLU A 20 -2.54 5.65 4.65
CA GLU A 20 -1.24 5.41 5.31
C GLU A 20 -1.42 5.13 6.81
N ILE A 21 -2.25 5.90 7.50
CA ILE A 21 -2.58 5.68 8.93
C ILE A 21 -3.27 4.33 9.14
N ILE A 22 -4.23 3.97 8.30
CA ILE A 22 -4.94 2.70 8.42
C ILE A 22 -4.01 1.52 8.11
N TYR A 23 -3.15 1.64 7.09
CA TYR A 23 -2.17 0.60 6.77
C TYR A 23 -1.12 0.42 7.88
N SER A 24 -0.67 1.50 8.52
CA SER A 24 0.31 1.40 9.60
C SER A 24 -0.28 0.78 10.87
N ARG A 25 -1.55 1.06 11.17
CA ARG A 25 -2.26 0.50 12.33
C ARG A 25 -2.93 -0.84 12.07
N GLY A 26 -3.06 -1.26 10.81
CA GLY A 26 -3.86 -2.41 10.37
C GLY A 26 -5.37 -2.17 10.43
N ARG A 27 -5.88 -1.50 11.46
CA ARG A 27 -7.25 -1.01 11.59
C ARG A 27 -7.32 0.23 12.48
N ALA A 28 -8.27 1.13 12.24
CA ALA A 28 -8.46 2.33 13.05
C ALA A 28 -9.89 2.88 12.99
N SER A 29 -10.35 3.49 14.08
CA SER A 29 -11.58 4.28 14.11
C SER A 29 -11.38 5.67 13.49
N ALA A 30 -12.48 6.34 13.14
CA ALA A 30 -12.43 7.72 12.65
C ALA A 30 -11.75 8.68 13.64
N GLN A 31 -11.88 8.42 14.94
CA GLN A 31 -11.23 9.21 15.99
C GLN A 31 -9.72 8.99 16.00
N GLU A 32 -9.26 7.74 15.92
CA GLU A 32 -7.82 7.44 15.89
C GLU A 32 -7.15 7.96 14.61
N VAL A 33 -7.87 7.95 13.48
CA VAL A 33 -7.42 8.57 12.24
C VAL A 33 -7.29 10.08 12.41
N LEU A 34 -8.31 10.73 13.00
CA LEU A 34 -8.29 12.17 13.26
C LEU A 34 -7.09 12.56 14.13
N GLU A 35 -6.84 11.81 15.21
CA GLU A 35 -5.73 12.04 16.15
C GLU A 35 -4.35 11.81 15.52
N SER A 36 -4.26 11.01 14.45
CA SER A 36 -2.99 10.71 13.78
C SER A 36 -2.69 11.63 12.59
N LEU A 37 -3.63 12.50 12.20
CA LEU A 37 -3.46 13.42 11.07
C LEU A 37 -2.76 14.70 11.52
N GLU A 38 -1.69 15.06 10.82
CA GLU A 38 -1.15 16.42 10.88
C GLU A 38 -2.17 17.42 10.31
N SER A 39 -2.40 18.53 11.01
CA SER A 39 -3.42 19.54 10.66
C SER A 39 -4.79 18.88 10.37
N PRO A 40 -5.41 18.27 11.41
CA PRO A 40 -6.61 17.48 11.26
C PRO A 40 -7.78 18.34 10.79
N PRO A 41 -8.67 17.82 9.92
CA PRO A 41 -9.88 18.52 9.53
C PRO A 41 -10.96 18.29 10.62
N SER A 42 -12.21 18.63 10.35
CA SER A 42 -13.29 18.24 11.25
C SER A 42 -13.48 16.72 11.29
N TYR A 43 -13.99 16.20 12.40
CA TYR A 43 -14.35 14.78 12.54
C TYR A 43 -15.32 14.29 11.44
N SER A 44 -16.29 15.13 11.06
CA SER A 44 -17.24 14.82 9.98
C SER A 44 -16.54 14.69 8.62
N ALA A 45 -15.53 15.52 8.35
CA ALA A 45 -14.73 15.42 7.13
C ALA A 45 -13.89 14.14 7.09
N VAL A 46 -13.30 13.72 8.22
CA VAL A 46 -12.62 12.42 8.32
C VAL A 46 -13.58 11.27 8.04
N ARG A 47 -14.78 11.28 8.64
CA ARG A 47 -15.82 10.27 8.38
C ARG A 47 -16.27 10.24 6.92
N ALA A 48 -16.43 11.40 6.29
CA ALA A 48 -16.78 11.48 4.87
C ALA A 48 -15.67 10.88 3.99
N ALA A 49 -14.40 11.18 4.29
CA ALA A 49 -13.26 10.61 3.56
C ALA A 49 -13.14 9.09 3.73
N LEU A 50 -13.33 8.57 4.95
CA LEU A 50 -13.38 7.12 5.21
C LEU A 50 -14.50 6.44 4.44
N SER A 51 -15.69 7.04 4.43
CA SER A 51 -16.85 6.53 3.68
C SER A 51 -16.59 6.54 2.17
N LEU A 52 -15.87 7.55 1.67
CA LEU A 52 -15.50 7.64 0.25
C LEU A 52 -14.47 6.56 -0.13
N LEU A 53 -13.47 6.33 0.72
CA LEU A 53 -12.48 5.26 0.54
C LEU A 53 -13.12 3.86 0.59
N GLU A 54 -14.11 3.67 1.44
CA GLU A 54 -14.93 2.45 1.48
C GLU A 54 -15.79 2.29 0.22
N LYS A 55 -16.46 3.36 -0.25
CA LYS A 55 -17.17 3.34 -1.55
C LYS A 55 -16.24 3.04 -2.73
N LYS A 56 -14.97 3.44 -2.65
CA LYS A 56 -13.93 3.09 -3.62
C LYS A 56 -13.44 1.64 -3.50
N GLY A 57 -13.89 0.89 -2.48
CA GLY A 57 -13.52 -0.49 -2.23
C GLY A 57 -12.11 -0.66 -1.64
N LEU A 58 -11.54 0.39 -1.06
CA LEU A 58 -10.19 0.38 -0.49
C LEU A 58 -10.20 0.05 1.01
N LEU A 59 -11.28 0.44 1.69
CA LEU A 59 -11.53 0.16 3.10
C LEU A 59 -12.82 -0.64 3.26
N THR A 60 -12.91 -1.37 4.36
CA THR A 60 -14.15 -1.90 4.90
C THR A 60 -14.22 -1.52 6.38
N HIS A 61 -15.41 -1.47 6.95
CA HIS A 61 -15.56 -1.29 8.38
C HIS A 61 -16.22 -2.49 9.07
N SER A 62 -15.83 -2.70 10.33
CA SER A 62 -16.52 -3.57 11.27
C SER A 62 -16.98 -2.76 12.48
N ARG A 63 -18.02 -3.25 13.17
CA ARG A 63 -18.54 -2.61 14.37
C ARG A 63 -17.81 -3.17 15.60
N ALA A 64 -17.19 -2.29 16.38
CA ALA A 64 -16.59 -2.59 17.67
C ALA A 64 -17.31 -1.77 18.75
N GLY A 65 -18.34 -2.36 19.35
CA GLY A 65 -19.22 -1.69 20.30
C GLY A 65 -19.96 -0.51 19.66
N ALA A 66 -19.70 0.71 20.16
CA ALA A 66 -20.30 1.95 19.67
C ALA A 66 -19.51 2.61 18.52
N LYS A 67 -18.35 2.06 18.14
CA LYS A 67 -17.46 2.64 17.13
C LYS A 67 -17.39 1.75 15.89
N TYR A 68 -17.10 2.37 14.75
CA TYR A 68 -16.68 1.68 13.53
C TYR A 68 -15.15 1.65 13.46
N LEU A 69 -14.59 0.47 13.19
CA LEU A 69 -13.18 0.28 12.90
C LEU A 69 -13.03 0.03 11.40
N PHE A 70 -12.23 0.86 10.75
CA PHE A 70 -11.91 0.76 9.33
C PHE A 70 -10.62 -0.01 9.16
N GLU A 71 -10.59 -0.93 8.20
CA GLU A 71 -9.45 -1.76 7.84
C GLU A 71 -9.31 -1.85 6.30
N PRO A 72 -8.10 -2.06 5.78
CA PRO A 72 -7.89 -2.11 4.34
C PRO A 72 -8.44 -3.42 3.76
N VAL A 73 -9.23 -3.33 2.69
CA VAL A 73 -9.81 -4.51 2.00
C VAL A 73 -8.73 -5.42 1.43
N VAL A 74 -7.60 -4.83 1.04
CA VAL A 74 -6.42 -5.56 0.58
C VAL A 74 -5.34 -5.39 1.62
N SER A 75 -4.87 -6.49 2.21
CA SER A 75 -3.72 -6.47 3.12
C SER A 75 -2.56 -5.71 2.47
N PRO A 76 -1.77 -4.91 3.21
CA PRO A 76 -0.68 -4.13 2.63
C PRO A 76 0.28 -4.97 1.77
N GLU A 77 0.54 -6.23 2.12
CA GLU A 77 1.37 -7.13 1.30
C GLU A 77 0.73 -7.47 -0.06
N LYS A 78 -0.54 -7.91 -0.06
CA LYS A 78 -1.28 -8.15 -1.31
C LYS A 78 -1.47 -6.88 -2.14
N ALA A 79 -1.58 -5.72 -1.49
CA ALA A 79 -1.67 -4.43 -2.18
C ALA A 79 -0.36 -4.09 -2.88
N LYS A 80 0.78 -4.25 -2.18
CA LYS A 80 2.14 -4.09 -2.74
C LYS A 80 2.34 -5.00 -3.96
N VAL A 81 2.01 -6.28 -3.85
CA VAL A 81 2.13 -7.24 -4.96
C VAL A 81 1.22 -6.86 -6.13
N SER A 82 -0.03 -6.46 -5.86
CA SER A 82 -0.98 -6.04 -6.91
C SER A 82 -0.55 -4.75 -7.62
N VAL A 83 0.03 -3.80 -6.89
CA VAL A 83 0.59 -2.57 -7.47
C VAL A 83 1.81 -2.90 -8.31
N LEU A 84 2.76 -3.67 -7.77
CA LEU A 84 3.97 -4.04 -8.48
C LEU A 84 3.67 -4.83 -9.74
N LYS A 85 2.70 -5.76 -9.70
CA LYS A 85 2.24 -6.52 -10.87
C LYS A 85 1.73 -5.60 -11.99
N ARG A 86 0.94 -4.57 -11.65
CA ARG A 86 0.46 -3.59 -12.64
C ARG A 86 1.60 -2.78 -13.24
N VAL A 87 2.59 -2.38 -12.44
CA VAL A 87 3.78 -1.66 -12.93
C VAL A 87 4.59 -2.56 -13.85
N LEU A 88 4.79 -3.82 -13.46
CA LEU A 88 5.48 -4.82 -14.26
C LEU A 88 4.82 -5.02 -15.63
N GLU A 89 3.50 -5.22 -15.66
CA GLU A 89 2.72 -5.37 -16.89
C GLU A 89 2.75 -4.11 -17.78
N ALA A 90 2.69 -2.91 -17.18
CA ALA A 90 2.58 -1.66 -17.93
C ALA A 90 3.92 -1.14 -18.49
N PHE A 91 5.04 -1.36 -17.78
CA PHE A 91 6.30 -0.68 -18.08
C PHE A 91 7.51 -1.61 -18.24
N PHE A 92 7.40 -2.87 -17.81
CA PHE A 92 8.55 -3.78 -17.74
C PHE A 92 8.28 -5.13 -18.41
N ASP A 93 7.27 -5.23 -19.27
CA ASP A 93 6.90 -6.47 -19.98
C ASP A 93 6.80 -7.69 -19.04
N ASN A 94 6.22 -7.45 -17.87
CA ASN A 94 6.08 -8.42 -16.77
C ASN A 94 7.41 -9.04 -16.27
N SER A 95 8.54 -8.35 -16.49
CA SER A 95 9.88 -8.82 -16.16
C SER A 95 10.41 -8.24 -14.85
N ALA A 96 10.50 -9.09 -13.81
CA ALA A 96 11.09 -8.71 -12.54
C ALA A 96 12.59 -8.38 -12.64
N SER A 97 13.34 -9.04 -13.54
CA SER A 97 14.76 -8.75 -13.75
C SER A 97 14.97 -7.38 -14.39
N SER A 98 14.07 -6.93 -15.25
CA SER A 98 14.11 -5.59 -15.84
C SER A 98 13.98 -4.50 -14.77
N VAL A 99 13.07 -4.67 -13.81
CA VAL A 99 12.93 -3.74 -12.67
C VAL A 99 14.22 -3.68 -11.84
N VAL A 100 14.82 -4.83 -11.52
CA VAL A 100 16.08 -4.87 -10.76
C VAL A 100 17.21 -4.21 -11.54
N ALA A 101 17.32 -4.45 -12.85
CA ALA A 101 18.33 -3.81 -13.69
C ALA A 101 18.16 -2.28 -13.73
N THR A 102 16.94 -1.78 -13.79
CA THR A 102 16.67 -0.33 -13.71
C THR A 102 17.01 0.24 -12.33
N LEU A 103 16.69 -0.47 -11.24
CA LEU A 103 17.03 -0.03 -9.89
C LEU A 103 18.54 0.06 -9.68
N VAL A 104 19.29 -0.96 -10.09
CA VAL A 104 20.75 -1.02 -9.88
C VAL A 104 21.52 -0.16 -10.89
N GLY A 105 21.00 -0.02 -12.11
CA GLY A 105 21.64 0.74 -13.19
C GLY A 105 21.32 2.24 -13.19
N SER A 106 20.30 2.69 -12.46
CA SER A 106 19.92 4.10 -12.41
C SER A 106 20.78 4.88 -11.43
N ARG A 107 21.40 5.96 -11.90
CA ARG A 107 22.12 6.93 -11.05
C ARG A 107 21.19 7.74 -10.14
N GLU A 108 19.91 7.86 -10.49
CA GLU A 108 18.91 8.61 -9.73
C GLU A 108 18.33 7.78 -8.57
N LEU A 109 18.39 6.45 -8.68
CA LEU A 109 17.95 5.51 -7.65
C LEU A 109 19.20 4.93 -6.99
N ALA A 110 19.81 5.70 -6.09
CA ALA A 110 21.02 5.26 -5.41
C ALA A 110 20.75 4.01 -4.55
N VAL A 111 21.15 2.84 -5.05
CA VAL A 111 21.16 1.59 -4.29
C VAL A 111 22.52 1.47 -3.62
N SER A 112 22.53 1.52 -2.28
CA SER A 112 23.77 1.34 -1.52
C SER A 112 24.31 -0.09 -1.65
N ASP A 113 25.62 -0.28 -1.45
CA ASP A 113 26.23 -1.63 -1.39
C ASP A 113 25.55 -2.54 -0.38
N LYS A 114 25.04 -1.97 0.72
CA LYS A 114 24.28 -2.71 1.74
C LYS A 114 22.93 -3.23 1.20
N GLU A 115 22.26 -2.45 0.36
CA GLU A 115 21.03 -2.90 -0.29
C GLU A 115 21.31 -3.93 -1.38
N LEU A 116 22.39 -3.78 -2.16
CA LEU A 116 22.84 -4.80 -3.12
C LEU A 116 23.10 -6.14 -2.45
N ALA A 117 23.88 -6.15 -1.36
CA ALA A 117 24.15 -7.37 -0.58
C ALA A 117 22.86 -8.00 -0.02
N ARG A 118 21.88 -7.17 0.36
CA ARG A 118 20.57 -7.65 0.81
C ARG A 118 19.79 -8.30 -0.33
N LEU A 119 19.81 -7.72 -1.53
CA LEU A 119 19.15 -8.29 -2.72
C LEU A 119 19.77 -9.64 -3.11
N GLU A 120 21.10 -9.76 -3.11
CA GLU A 120 21.81 -11.01 -3.38
C GLU A 120 21.40 -12.13 -2.39
N LYS A 121 21.31 -11.79 -1.10
CA LYS A 121 20.88 -12.73 -0.07
C LYS A 121 19.44 -13.21 -0.32
N LEU A 122 18.52 -12.29 -0.61
CA LEU A 122 17.12 -12.64 -0.91
C LEU A 122 17.00 -13.58 -2.11
N ILE A 123 17.77 -13.35 -3.18
CA ILE A 123 17.80 -14.22 -4.36
C ILE A 123 18.34 -15.62 -4.00
N THR A 124 19.40 -15.67 -3.20
CA THR A 124 20.02 -16.92 -2.77
C THR A 124 19.08 -17.75 -1.90
N ASP A 125 18.40 -17.11 -0.94
CA ASP A 125 17.44 -17.77 -0.06
C ASP A 125 16.22 -18.29 -0.86
N ALA A 126 15.69 -17.50 -1.79
CA ALA A 126 14.59 -17.93 -2.66
C ALA A 126 14.95 -19.13 -3.55
N ARG A 127 16.21 -19.24 -4.01
CA ARG A 127 16.70 -20.41 -4.75
C ARG A 127 16.73 -21.67 -3.88
N LYS A 128 17.16 -21.54 -2.61
CA LYS A 128 17.18 -22.65 -1.65
C LYS A 128 15.78 -23.14 -1.29
N GLU A 129 14.83 -22.22 -1.11
CA GLU A 129 13.44 -22.56 -0.82
C GLU A 129 12.75 -23.27 -1.98
N ARG A 130 13.06 -22.92 -3.23
CA ARG A 130 12.53 -23.61 -4.43
C ARG A 130 13.18 -24.96 -4.74
N SER A 131 14.35 -25.23 -4.16
CA SER A 131 15.07 -26.49 -4.32
C SER A 131 14.71 -27.53 -3.25
N LYS A 132 13.88 -27.16 -2.28
CA LYS A 132 13.25 -28.05 -1.30
C LYS A 132 11.85 -28.43 -1.76
#